data_AF-A0A358M9C0-F1
#
_entry.id   AF-A0A358M9C0-F1
#
_cell.length_a   1.000
_cell.length_b   1.000
_cell.length_c   1.000
_cell.angle_alpha   90.00
_cell.angle_beta   90.00
_cell.angle_gamma   90.00
#
_symmetry.space_group_name_H-M   'P 1'
#
loop_
_entity.id
_entity.type
_entity.pdbx_description
1 polymer ?
#
loop_
_entity_poly.entity_id
_entity_poly.type
_entity_poly.pdbx_seq_one_letter_code
_entity_poly.pdbx_strand_id
1 'polypeptide(L)'
;MLMLCYLSSILNNFYSDLEYWIVYMTSGLAGSLLTLLFMDGATRSLGASGAIMGLGGVLIYRMFFGKSARAFRYAGSYFIIAFMVIYNLFYGLFAENVNNYAHFSGFLTGFFLAMLFEKLRQRKRSKPGG
;
A
#
# COMPACT_ATOMS: atom_id res chain seq x y z
N MET A 1 -12.23 -2.72 -7.57
CA MET A 1 -11.49 -3.48 -8.60
C MET A 1 -10.70 -2.59 -9.54
N LEU A 2 -11.27 -1.52 -10.12
CA LEU A 2 -10.52 -0.57 -10.98
C LEU A 2 -9.23 -0.04 -10.34
N MET A 3 -9.30 0.37 -9.07
CA MET A 3 -8.13 0.86 -8.32
C MET A 3 -7.02 -0.20 -8.19
N LEU A 4 -7.40 -1.46 -7.99
CA LEU A 4 -6.46 -2.58 -7.92
C LEU A 4 -5.75 -2.72 -9.27
N CYS A 5 -6.49 -2.81 -10.39
CA CYS A 5 -5.90 -2.94 -11.73
C CYS A 5 -4.92 -1.80 -12.06
N TYR A 6 -5.28 -0.56 -11.74
CA TYR A 6 -4.39 0.59 -11.94
C TYR A 6 -3.16 0.54 -11.05
N LEU A 7 -3.32 0.25 -9.75
CA LEU A 7 -2.17 0.09 -8.83
C LEU A 7 -1.25 -1.04 -9.29
N SER A 8 -1.80 -2.19 -9.70
CA SER A 8 -1.02 -3.31 -10.23
C SER A 8 -0.21 -2.90 -11.46
N SER A 9 -0.85 -2.24 -12.45
CA SER A 9 -0.16 -1.76 -13.66
C SER A 9 1.00 -0.83 -13.34
N ILE A 10 0.83 0.06 -12.36
CA ILE A 10 1.88 0.99 -11.95
C ILE A 10 3.01 0.25 -11.22
N LEU A 11 2.66 -0.53 -10.20
CA LEU A 11 3.62 -1.15 -9.29
C LEU A 11 4.43 -2.26 -9.98
N ASN A 12 3.88 -2.97 -10.97
CA ASN A 12 4.59 -3.98 -11.75
C ASN A 12 5.80 -3.42 -12.52
N ASN A 13 5.81 -2.11 -12.83
CA ASN A 13 6.99 -1.48 -13.43
C ASN A 13 8.19 -1.38 -12.46
N PHE A 14 7.98 -1.64 -11.17
CA PHE A 14 9.01 -1.36 -10.18
C PHE A 14 9.14 -2.35 -9.01
N TYR A 15 8.19 -3.27 -8.89
CA TYR A 15 8.20 -4.38 -7.96
C TYR A 15 8.02 -5.67 -8.75
N SER A 16 8.64 -6.73 -8.25
CA SER A 16 8.39 -8.09 -8.71
C SER A 16 7.01 -8.57 -8.26
N ASP A 17 6.48 -9.57 -8.96
CA ASP A 17 5.21 -10.23 -8.60
C ASP A 17 5.22 -10.75 -7.16
N LEU A 18 6.38 -11.23 -6.67
CA LEU A 18 6.55 -11.70 -5.30
C LEU A 18 6.42 -10.55 -4.28
N GLU A 19 7.08 -9.41 -4.52
CA GLU A 19 6.98 -8.25 -3.64
C GLU A 19 5.55 -7.70 -3.59
N TYR A 20 4.87 -7.70 -4.75
CA TYR A 20 3.46 -7.33 -4.83
C TYR A 20 2.59 -8.29 -4.00
N TRP A 21 2.77 -9.60 -4.15
CA TRP A 21 2.07 -10.62 -3.38
C TRP A 21 2.29 -10.49 -1.88
N ILE A 22 3.53 -10.27 -1.46
CA ILE A 22 3.88 -10.06 -0.06
C ILE A 22 3.10 -8.87 0.48
N VAL A 23 3.19 -7.71 -0.17
CA VAL A 23 2.47 -6.50 0.27
C VAL A 23 0.98 -6.74 0.36
N TYR A 24 0.38 -7.35 -0.67
CA TYR A 24 -1.05 -7.58 -0.72
C TYR A 24 -1.52 -8.46 0.45
N MET A 25 -0.85 -9.60 0.68
CA MET A 25 -1.22 -10.53 1.74
C MET A 25 -0.96 -9.96 3.13
N THR A 26 0.22 -9.37 3.38
CA THR A 26 0.53 -8.85 4.71
C THR A 26 -0.34 -7.66 5.08
N SER A 27 -0.69 -6.80 4.11
CA SER A 27 -1.56 -5.65 4.36
C SER A 27 -3.01 -6.09 4.62
N GLY A 28 -3.49 -7.10 3.90
CA GLY A 28 -4.79 -7.72 4.18
C GLY A 28 -4.84 -8.36 5.57
N LEU A 29 -3.82 -9.16 5.92
CA LEU A 29 -3.71 -9.80 7.23
C LEU A 29 -3.61 -8.80 8.39
N ALA A 30 -2.77 -7.77 8.25
CA ALA A 30 -2.66 -6.70 9.24
C ALA A 30 -4.01 -5.99 9.44
N GLY A 31 -4.74 -5.75 8.34
CA GLY A 31 -6.07 -5.18 8.38
C GLY A 31 -7.09 -6.05 9.10
N SER A 32 -7.10 -7.35 8.82
CA SER A 32 -7.98 -8.31 9.49
C SER A 32 -7.66 -8.44 10.98
N LEU A 33 -6.38 -8.46 11.35
CA LEU A 33 -5.94 -8.51 12.75
C LEU A 33 -6.37 -7.26 13.52
N LEU A 34 -6.14 -6.07 12.97
CA LEU A 34 -6.50 -4.83 13.65
C LEU A 34 -8.03 -4.66 13.75
N THR A 35 -8.78 -5.17 12.76
CA THR A 35 -10.25 -5.23 12.88
C THR A 35 -10.66 -6.11 14.05
N LEU A 36 -10.10 -7.32 14.15
CA LEU A 36 -10.46 -8.29 15.18
C LEU A 36 -10.17 -7.76 16.59
N LEU A 37 -9.12 -6.96 16.74
CA LEU A 37 -8.70 -6.41 18.04
C LEU A 37 -9.52 -5.20 18.48
N PHE A 38 -10.06 -4.40 17.56
CA PHE A 38 -10.66 -3.09 17.86
C PHE A 38 -12.12 -2.90 17.43
N MET A 39 -12.71 -3.85 16.69
CA MET A 39 -14.12 -3.81 16.31
C MET A 39 -14.88 -5.01 16.90
N ASP A 40 -16.12 -4.75 17.34
CA ASP A 40 -17.00 -5.78 17.87
C ASP A 40 -17.33 -6.86 16.82
N GLY A 41 -17.42 -8.11 17.28
CA GLY A 41 -17.44 -9.35 16.47
C GLY A 41 -18.55 -9.49 15.41
N ALA A 42 -19.40 -8.50 15.23
CA ALA A 42 -20.41 -8.43 14.17
C ALA A 42 -19.83 -7.92 12.82
N THR A 43 -18.67 -7.25 12.81
CA THR A 43 -18.10 -6.69 11.58
C THR A 43 -17.14 -7.66 10.89
N ARG A 44 -17.60 -8.28 9.80
CA ARG A 44 -16.76 -9.09 8.92
C ARG A 44 -15.90 -8.18 8.04
N SER A 45 -14.60 -8.09 8.34
CA SER A 45 -13.62 -7.51 7.42
C SER A 45 -13.44 -8.44 6.22
N LEU A 46 -14.21 -8.22 5.16
CA LEU A 46 -13.97 -8.84 3.86
C LEU A 46 -12.73 -8.17 3.25
N GLY A 47 -11.56 -8.72 3.61
CA GLY A 47 -10.23 -8.10 3.63
C GLY A 47 -9.52 -7.81 2.30
N ALA A 48 -10.25 -7.50 1.22
CA ALA A 48 -9.62 -7.02 -0.01
C ALA A 48 -9.27 -5.52 0.05
N SER A 49 -10.05 -4.72 0.78
CA SER A 49 -9.89 -3.26 0.81
C SER A 49 -8.63 -2.83 1.58
N GLY A 50 -8.30 -3.48 2.70
CA GLY A 50 -7.03 -3.25 3.42
C GLY A 50 -5.79 -3.58 2.58
N ALA A 51 -5.86 -4.65 1.79
CA ALA A 51 -4.78 -5.02 0.87
C ALA A 51 -4.59 -3.96 -0.24
N ILE A 52 -5.68 -3.44 -0.82
CA ILE A 52 -5.64 -2.34 -1.80
C ILE A 52 -5.04 -1.07 -1.16
N MET A 53 -5.41 -0.75 0.08
CA MET A 53 -4.84 0.40 0.80
C MET A 53 -3.34 0.22 1.06
N GLY A 54 -2.89 -1.01 1.31
CA GLY A 54 -1.45 -1.32 1.37
C GLY A 54 -0.70 -1.04 0.08
N LEU A 55 -1.25 -1.41 -1.07
CA LEU A 55 -0.68 -1.02 -2.37
C LEU A 55 -0.67 0.50 -2.57
N GLY A 56 -1.69 1.20 -2.05
CA GLY A 56 -1.70 2.65 -1.95
C GLY A 56 -0.55 3.21 -1.10
N GLY A 57 -0.27 2.60 0.05
CA GLY A 57 0.88 2.95 0.91
C GLY A 57 2.21 2.79 0.20
N VAL A 58 2.38 1.73 -0.60
CA VAL A 58 3.56 1.55 -1.46
C VAL A 58 3.70 2.68 -2.49
N LEU A 59 2.60 3.05 -3.16
CA LEU A 59 2.60 4.13 -4.14
C LEU A 59 3.04 5.46 -3.50
N ILE A 60 2.46 5.81 -2.34
CA ILE A 60 2.80 7.03 -1.60
C ILE A 60 4.27 7.01 -1.18
N TYR A 61 4.77 5.90 -0.63
CA TYR A 61 6.18 5.80 -0.28
C TYR A 61 7.09 6.13 -1.48
N ARG A 62 6.83 5.54 -2.65
CA ARG A 62 7.64 5.79 -3.85
C ARG A 62 7.57 7.22 -4.35
N MET A 63 6.40 7.85 -4.30
CA MET A 63 6.21 9.22 -4.77
C MET A 63 6.93 10.27 -3.94
N PHE A 64 7.20 9.97 -2.67
CA PHE A 64 7.82 10.93 -1.74
C PHE A 64 9.26 10.55 -1.36
N PHE A 65 9.56 9.26 -1.22
CA PHE A 65 10.81 8.75 -0.66
C PHE A 65 11.59 7.85 -1.61
N GLY A 66 10.97 7.39 -2.70
CA GLY A 66 11.62 6.51 -3.67
C GLY A 66 12.75 7.18 -4.44
N LYS A 67 13.72 6.39 -4.91
CA LYS A 67 14.68 6.85 -5.92
C LYS A 67 13.92 7.34 -7.15
N SER A 68 14.22 8.57 -7.58
CA SER A 68 13.50 9.29 -8.64
C SER A 68 12.05 9.70 -8.30
N ALA A 69 11.72 9.88 -7.01
CA ALA A 69 10.42 10.33 -6.52
C ALA A 69 9.84 11.52 -7.29
N ARG A 70 10.66 12.53 -7.64
CA ARG A 70 10.19 13.70 -8.40
C ARG A 70 9.72 13.33 -9.80
N ALA A 71 10.52 12.57 -10.56
CA ALA A 71 10.13 12.13 -11.90
C ALA A 71 8.91 11.19 -11.84
N PHE A 72 8.86 10.29 -10.86
CA PHE A 72 7.76 9.36 -10.66
C PHE A 72 6.45 10.09 -10.29
N ARG A 73 6.52 11.10 -9.41
CA ARG A 73 5.35 11.89 -8.98
C ARG A 73 4.65 12.60 -10.13
N TYR A 74 5.42 13.09 -11.10
CA TYR A 74 4.91 13.83 -12.26
C TYR A 74 4.78 12.95 -13.51
N ALA A 75 5.07 11.65 -13.42
CA ALA A 75 4.88 10.72 -14.53
C ALA A 75 3.41 10.28 -14.62
N GLY A 76 2.78 10.56 -15.76
CA GLY A 76 1.43 10.08 -16.09
C GLY A 76 0.37 10.48 -15.05
N SER A 77 -0.53 9.54 -14.74
CA SER A 77 -1.70 9.74 -13.88
C SER A 77 -1.46 9.40 -12.39
N TYR A 78 -0.21 9.22 -11.97
CA TYR A 78 0.10 8.68 -10.63
C TYR A 78 -0.29 9.62 -9.50
N PHE A 79 -0.18 10.94 -9.74
CA PHE A 79 -0.64 11.94 -8.79
C PHE A 79 -2.15 11.84 -8.51
N ILE A 80 -2.96 11.60 -9.54
CA ILE A 80 -4.41 11.44 -9.40
C ILE A 80 -4.72 10.19 -8.56
N ILE A 81 -4.03 9.08 -8.81
CA ILE A 81 -4.25 7.83 -8.07
C ILE A 81 -3.81 7.99 -6.60
N ALA A 82 -2.68 8.64 -6.34
CA ALA A 82 -2.27 8.95 -4.98
C ALA A 82 -3.28 9.85 -4.26
N PHE A 83 -3.83 10.85 -4.95
CA PHE A 83 -4.91 11.67 -4.41
C PHE A 83 -6.15 10.81 -4.09
N MET A 84 -6.52 9.88 -4.97
CA MET A 84 -7.62 8.94 -4.69
C MET A 84 -7.34 8.00 -3.51
N VAL A 85 -6.10 7.53 -3.31
CA VAL A 85 -5.72 6.73 -2.13
C VAL A 85 -5.95 7.56 -0.86
N ILE A 86 -5.43 8.79 -0.82
CA ILE A 86 -5.55 9.69 0.33
C ILE A 86 -7.03 10.03 0.55
N TYR A 87 -7.76 10.39 -0.50
CA TYR A 87 -9.18 10.69 -0.42
C TYR A 87 -9.99 9.51 0.12
N ASN A 88 -9.76 8.28 -0.36
CA ASN A 88 -10.45 7.11 0.17
C ASN A 88 -10.12 6.86 1.64
N LEU A 89 -8.87 7.09 2.06
CA LEU A 89 -8.47 6.96 3.44
C LEU A 89 -9.19 8.00 4.33
N PHE A 90 -9.26 9.26 3.89
CA PHE A 90 -9.96 10.34 4.61
C PHE A 90 -11.48 10.17 4.60
N TYR A 91 -12.07 9.85 3.46
CA TYR A 91 -13.51 9.65 3.31
C TYR A 91 -13.98 8.44 4.14
N GLY A 92 -13.17 7.37 4.19
CA GLY A 92 -13.42 6.22 5.05
C GLY A 92 -13.59 6.62 6.52
N LEU A 93 -12.83 7.60 7.02
CA LEU A 93 -12.92 8.07 8.42
C LEU A 93 -14.31 8.58 8.80
N PHE A 94 -15.09 9.08 7.84
CA PHE A 94 -16.41 9.67 8.06
C PHE A 94 -17.57 8.74 7.66
N ALA A 95 -17.28 7.58 7.08
CA ALA A 95 -18.30 6.65 6.61
C ALA A 95 -18.56 5.54 7.64
N GLU A 96 -19.78 5.47 8.17
CA GLU A 96 -20.18 4.54 9.25
C GLU A 96 -20.03 3.05 8.89
N ASN A 97 -19.98 2.71 7.60
CA ASN A 97 -19.84 1.34 7.11
C ASN A 97 -18.41 0.98 6.64
N VAL A 98 -17.42 1.84 6.91
CA VAL A 98 -16.04 1.61 6.48
C VAL A 98 -15.17 1.15 7.64
N ASN A 99 -14.47 0.03 7.42
CA ASN A 99 -13.50 -0.49 8.37
C ASN A 99 -12.18 0.29 8.29
N ASN A 100 -12.13 1.40 9.02
CA ASN A 100 -10.99 2.30 9.05
C ASN A 100 -9.73 1.67 9.66
N TYR A 101 -9.90 0.77 10.63
CA TYR A 101 -8.77 0.01 11.19
C TYR A 101 -8.08 -0.83 10.11
N ALA A 102 -8.85 -1.51 9.26
CA ALA A 102 -8.29 -2.29 8.16
C ALA A 102 -7.60 -1.42 7.10
N HIS A 103 -8.16 -0.26 6.77
CA HIS A 103 -7.59 0.63 5.74
C HIS A 103 -6.30 1.29 6.23
N PHE A 104 -6.31 1.81 7.47
CA PHE A 104 -5.17 2.49 8.05
C PHE A 104 -3.99 1.54 8.27
N SER A 105 -4.24 0.37 8.87
CA SER A 105 -3.19 -0.63 9.08
C SER A 105 -2.68 -1.23 7.77
N GLY A 106 -3.56 -1.47 6.80
CA GLY A 106 -3.18 -1.90 5.45
C GLY A 106 -2.24 -0.89 4.79
N PHE A 107 -2.63 0.39 4.75
CA PHE A 107 -1.81 1.48 4.22
C PHE A 107 -0.43 1.54 4.87
N LEU A 108 -0.39 1.52 6.20
CA LEU A 108 0.84 1.66 6.97
C LEU A 108 1.78 0.46 6.74
N THR A 109 1.21 -0.75 6.68
CA THR A 109 1.94 -1.98 6.37
C THR A 109 2.61 -1.89 4.99
N GLY A 110 1.85 -1.50 3.97
CA GLY A 110 2.40 -1.35 2.62
C GLY A 110 3.47 -0.26 2.52
N PHE A 111 3.27 0.88 3.20
CA PHE A 111 4.27 1.96 3.25
C PHE A 111 5.60 1.48 3.85
N PHE A 112 5.56 0.78 4.99
CA PHE A 112 6.78 0.27 5.63
C PHE A 112 7.45 -0.87 4.84
N LEU A 113 6.67 -1.72 4.17
CA LEU A 113 7.24 -2.74 3.29
C LEU A 113 7.95 -2.13 2.08
N ALA A 114 7.40 -1.08 1.48
CA ALA A 114 8.07 -0.35 0.41
C ALA A 114 9.43 0.20 0.87
N MET A 115 9.47 0.77 2.08
CA MET A 115 10.70 1.23 2.71
C MET A 115 11.70 0.09 2.95
N LEU A 116 11.23 -1.05 3.44
CA LEU A 116 12.06 -2.23 3.66
C LEU A 116 12.65 -2.75 2.35
N PHE A 117 11.83 -2.93 1.32
CA PHE A 117 12.28 -3.41 0.00
C PHE A 117 13.33 -2.48 -0.61
N GLU A 118 13.11 -1.17 -0.52
CA GLU A 118 14.11 -0.21 -0.99
C GLU A 118 15.43 -0.34 -0.23
N LYS A 119 15.39 -0.40 1.10
CA LYS A 119 16.58 -0.56 1.94
C LYS A 119 17.32 -1.86 1.64
N LEU A 120 16.60 -2.97 1.41
CA LEU A 120 17.18 -4.25 1.02
C LEU A 120 17.87 -4.18 -0.35
N ARG A 121 17.26 -3.52 -1.34
CA ARG A 121 17.87 -3.29 -2.66
C ARG A 121 19.10 -2.40 -2.57
N GLN A 122 19.09 -1.37 -1.73
CA GLN A 122 20.25 -0.51 -1.48
C GLN A 122 21.41 -1.31 -0.88
N ARG A 123 21.15 -2.16 0.13
CA ARG A 123 22.16 -3.04 0.74
C ARG A 123 22.77 -4.05 -0.23
N LYS A 124 21.96 -4.64 -1.12
CA LYS A 124 22.47 -5.55 -2.17
C LYS A 124 23.40 -4.82 -3.15
N ARG A 125 23.10 -3.56 -3.49
CA ARG A 125 23.95 -2.75 -4.38
C ARG A 125 25.25 -2.27 -3.75
N SER A 126 25.30 -2.08 -2.43
CA SER A 126 26.49 -1.60 -1.72
C SER A 126 27.46 -2.70 -1.28
N LYS A 127 27.12 -3.98 -1.47
CA LYS A 127 28.09 -5.07 -1.44
C LYS A 127 28.62 -5.31 -2.86
N PRO A 128 29.76 -4.71 -3.27
CA PRO A 128 30.47 -5.21 -4.46
C PRO A 128 30.83 -6.68 -4.22
N GLY A 129 30.75 -7.50 -5.28
CA GLY A 129 30.88 -8.95 -5.21
C GLY A 129 32.08 -9.42 -4.38
N GLY A 130 31.86 -10.45 -3.57
CA GLY A 130 32.93 -11.24 -2.98
C GLY A 130 33.58 -12.14 -4.02
#